data_AF-A0AAV0WQR8-F1
#
_entry.id   AF-A0AAV0WQR8-F1
#
_cell.length_a   1.000
_cell.length_b   1.000
_cell.length_c   1.000
_cell.angle_alpha   90.00
_cell.angle_beta   90.00
_cell.angle_gamma   90.00
#
_symmetry.space_group_name_H-M   'P 1'
#
loop_
_entity.id
_entity.type
_entity.pdbx_description
1 polymer ?
#
loop_
_entity_poly.entity_id
_entity_poly.type
_entity_poly.pdbx_seq_one_letter_code
_entity_poly.pdbx_strand_id
1 'polypeptide(L)'
;MEGFKKQLIAQSNVRFMSVGDLTVGRAYPITKMCNQETQYGRTAKCTLDDGQDGIIEVFLPRSIVVSDEQDALYNIDGNQTLSLVFNGRRARSFNLTFKLYV
;
A
#
# COMPACT_ATOMS: atom_id res chain seq x y z
N MET A 1 23.17 18.55 5.37
CA MET A 1 22.20 18.99 4.33
C MET A 1 21.77 17.88 3.37
N GLU A 2 22.35 16.68 3.45
CA GLU A 2 22.06 15.55 2.54
C GLU A 2 20.73 14.83 2.83
N GLY A 3 20.21 14.89 4.07
CA GLY A 3 18.94 14.26 4.43
C GLY A 3 17.73 14.86 3.71
N PHE A 4 17.73 16.17 3.46
CA PHE A 4 16.62 16.87 2.80
C PHE A 4 16.54 16.56 1.30
N LYS A 5 17.69 16.36 0.63
CA LYS A 5 17.73 15.97 -0.78
C LYS A 5 17.18 14.57 -0.99
N LYS A 6 17.52 13.61 -0.13
CA LYS A 6 16.95 12.25 -0.19
C LYS A 6 15.44 12.24 0.01
N GLN A 7 14.94 13.08 0.92
CA GLN A 7 13.51 13.21 1.18
C GLN A 7 12.74 13.83 -0.01
N LEU A 8 13.35 14.81 -0.71
CA LEU A 8 12.77 15.39 -1.93
C LEU A 8 12.74 14.42 -3.13
N ILE A 9 13.78 13.57 -3.26
CA ILE A 9 13.86 12.56 -4.32
C ILE A 9 12.84 11.44 -4.07
N ALA A 10 12.66 11.00 -2.82
CA ALA A 10 11.63 10.05 -2.44
C ALA A 10 10.20 10.58 -2.69
N GLN A 11 9.99 11.91 -2.61
CA GLN A 11 8.73 12.54 -3.03
C GLN A 11 8.54 12.59 -4.56
N SER A 12 9.60 12.44 -5.36
CA SER A 12 9.55 12.64 -6.82
C SER A 12 9.13 11.40 -7.62
N ASN A 13 9.04 10.20 -7.01
CA ASN A 13 8.66 8.96 -7.71
C ASN A 13 7.50 8.23 -7.00
N VAL A 14 6.50 8.99 -6.57
CA VAL A 14 5.23 8.45 -6.05
C VAL A 14 4.30 8.17 -7.23
N ARG A 15 3.86 6.91 -7.39
CA ARG A 15 2.95 6.47 -8.44
C ARG A 15 1.60 6.10 -7.85
N PHE A 16 0.56 6.80 -8.26
CA PHE A 16 -0.81 6.43 -7.94
C PHE A 16 -1.28 5.36 -8.92
N MET A 17 -1.59 4.17 -8.42
CA MET A 17 -1.97 3.03 -9.26
C MET A 17 -3.21 2.33 -8.72
N SER A 18 -3.97 1.67 -9.59
CA SER A 18 -4.96 0.71 -9.12
C SER A 18 -4.25 -0.54 -8.63
N VAL A 19 -4.84 -1.23 -7.65
CA VAL A 19 -4.39 -2.59 -7.27
C VAL A 19 -4.36 -3.55 -8.46
N GLY A 20 -5.17 -3.30 -9.49
CA GLY A 20 -5.19 -4.09 -10.72
C GLY A 20 -4.04 -3.84 -11.69
N ASP A 21 -3.27 -2.77 -11.49
CA ASP A 21 -2.10 -2.41 -12.30
C ASP A 21 -0.79 -2.93 -11.68
N LEU A 22 -0.88 -3.55 -10.49
CA LEU A 22 0.27 -4.19 -9.84
C LEU A 22 0.71 -5.44 -10.62
N THR A 23 1.99 -5.77 -10.52
CA THR A 23 2.52 -6.99 -11.12
C THR A 23 1.96 -8.22 -10.40
N VAL A 24 1.36 -9.14 -11.15
CA VAL A 24 0.76 -10.36 -10.58
C VAL A 24 1.82 -11.23 -9.92
N GLY A 25 1.53 -11.72 -8.71
CA GLY A 25 2.39 -12.59 -7.92
C GLY A 25 3.55 -11.89 -7.22
N ARG A 26 3.79 -10.60 -7.48
CA ARG A 26 4.83 -9.81 -6.82
C ARG A 26 4.37 -9.36 -5.44
N ALA A 27 5.24 -9.53 -4.45
CA ALA A 27 5.03 -8.99 -3.11
C ALA A 27 5.56 -7.55 -3.04
N TYR A 28 4.70 -6.66 -2.58
CA TYR A 28 5.01 -5.25 -2.35
C TYR A 28 4.92 -4.96 -0.85
N PRO A 29 6.03 -4.66 -0.16
CA PRO A 29 6.02 -4.29 1.25
C PRO A 29 5.14 -3.06 1.48
N ILE A 30 4.25 -3.13 2.47
CA ILE A 30 3.38 -2.00 2.82
C ILE A 30 4.16 -1.11 3.79
N THR A 31 4.48 0.11 3.37
CA THR A 31 5.23 1.07 4.21
C THR A 31 4.33 1.98 5.01
N LYS A 32 3.08 2.16 4.56
CA LYS A 32 2.08 2.94 5.28
C LYS A 32 0.69 2.41 4.97
N MET A 33 -0.17 2.42 5.96
CA MET A 33 -1.61 2.24 5.78
C MET A 33 -2.30 3.52 6.25
N CYS A 34 -3.42 3.88 5.63
CA CYS A 34 -4.24 5.01 6.06
C CYS A 34 -5.68 4.80 5.61
N ASN A 35 -6.64 5.01 6.51
CA ASN A 35 -8.03 5.13 6.12
C ASN A 35 -8.29 6.53 5.54
N GLN A 36 -8.89 6.58 4.36
CA GLN A 36 -9.20 7.83 3.67
C GLN A 36 -10.69 7.90 3.34
N GLU A 37 -11.32 9.01 3.71
CA GLU A 37 -12.67 9.34 3.24
C GLU A 37 -12.62 9.85 1.81
N THR A 38 -13.46 9.25 0.95
CA THR A 38 -13.61 9.67 -0.45
C THR A 38 -15.08 9.97 -0.73
N GLN A 39 -15.36 10.64 -1.85
CA GLN A 39 -16.73 10.86 -2.32
C GLN A 39 -17.55 9.57 -2.50
N TYR A 40 -16.89 8.41 -2.58
CA TYR A 40 -17.52 7.09 -2.74
C TYR A 40 -17.60 6.31 -1.41
N GLY A 41 -17.22 6.93 -0.30
CA GLY A 41 -17.15 6.34 1.04
C GLY A 41 -15.72 6.16 1.56
N ARG A 42 -15.62 5.62 2.77
CA ARG A 42 -14.34 5.30 3.42
C ARG A 42 -13.64 4.13 2.72
N THR A 43 -12.35 4.27 2.47
CA THR A 43 -11.52 3.23 1.87
C THR A 43 -10.12 3.23 2.47
N ALA A 44 -9.44 2.09 2.49
CA ALA A 44 -8.05 2.02 2.90
C ALA A 44 -7.13 2.39 1.73
N LYS A 45 -6.17 3.28 1.98
CA LYS A 45 -5.03 3.57 1.11
C LYS A 45 -3.79 2.86 1.67
N CYS A 46 -3.03 2.23 0.80
CA CYS A 46 -1.74 1.62 1.14
C CYS A 46 -0.64 2.31 0.35
N THR A 47 0.43 2.64 1.04
CA THR A 47 1.70 3.05 0.45
C THR A 47 2.59 1.82 0.41
N LEU A 48 3.09 1.49 -0.77
CA LEU A 48 3.87 0.30 -1.06
C LEU A 48 5.28 0.68 -1.50
N ASP A 49 6.25 -0.16 -1.16
CA ASP A 49 7.61 -0.06 -1.67
C ASP A 49 7.75 -0.83 -3.00
N ASP A 50 8.25 -0.16 -4.05
CA ASP A 50 8.54 -0.78 -5.35
C ASP A 50 9.95 -1.38 -5.42
N GLY A 51 10.75 -1.35 -4.36
CA GLY A 51 12.10 -1.92 -4.30
C GLY A 51 13.16 -1.25 -5.19
N GLN A 52 12.77 -0.30 -6.05
CA GLN A 52 13.64 0.40 -7.01
C GLN A 52 13.57 1.93 -6.84
N ASP A 53 13.51 2.42 -5.60
CA ASP A 53 13.44 3.86 -5.29
C ASP A 53 12.10 4.52 -5.71
N GLY A 54 11.03 3.72 -5.79
CA GLY A 54 9.67 4.17 -6.12
C GLY A 54 8.68 3.83 -5.03
N ILE A 55 7.73 4.72 -4.79
CA ILE A 55 6.63 4.51 -3.86
C ILE A 55 5.35 4.35 -4.68
N ILE A 56 4.55 3.33 -4.40
CA ILE A 56 3.27 3.13 -5.07
C ILE A 56 2.16 3.38 -4.05
N GLU A 57 1.23 4.27 -4.38
CA GLU A 57 0.03 4.47 -3.58
C GLU A 57 -1.16 3.80 -4.27
N VAL A 58 -1.82 2.90 -3.56
CA VAL A 58 -2.98 2.15 -4.05
C VAL A 58 -4.17 2.29 -3.11
N PHE A 59 -5.37 2.35 -3.68
CA PHE A 59 -6.60 2.20 -2.91
C PHE A 59 -7.03 0.73 -2.90
N LEU A 60 -7.27 0.20 -1.71
CA LEU A 60 -7.78 -1.14 -1.55
C LEU A 60 -9.28 -1.20 -1.94
N PRO A 61 -9.76 -2.33 -2.46
CA PRO A 61 -11.18 -2.53 -2.69
C PRO A 61 -11.99 -2.39 -1.40
N ARG A 62 -13.22 -1.87 -1.48
CA ARG A 62 -14.14 -1.71 -0.34
C ARG A 62 -14.43 -2.99 0.45
N SER A 63 -14.20 -4.16 -0.13
CA SER A 63 -14.32 -5.45 0.57
C SER A 63 -13.24 -5.64 1.64
N ILE A 64 -12.16 -4.86 1.59
CA ILE A 64 -11.09 -4.88 2.60
C ILE A 64 -11.34 -3.73 3.56
N VAL A 65 -11.65 -4.08 4.80
CA VAL A 65 -11.93 -3.13 5.87
C VAL A 65 -10.74 -3.13 6.82
N VAL A 66 -10.15 -1.96 7.02
CA VAL A 66 -9.06 -1.73 7.97
C VAL A 66 -9.63 -0.86 9.09
N SER A 67 -9.65 -1.40 10.32
CA SER A 67 -10.06 -0.62 11.50
C SER A 67 -9.08 0.51 11.78
N ASP A 68 -9.55 1.59 12.40
CA ASP A 68 -8.69 2.72 12.82
C ASP A 68 -7.56 2.26 13.76
N GLU A 69 -7.85 1.29 14.62
CA GLU A 69 -6.86 0.67 15.51
C GLU A 69 -5.76 -0.06 14.73
N GLN A 70 -6.12 -0.79 13.66
CA GLN A 70 -5.17 -1.52 12.83
C GLN A 70 -4.29 -0.56 12.03
N ASP A 71 -4.87 0.54 11.55
CA ASP A 71 -4.15 1.63 10.91
C ASP A 71 -3.11 2.25 11.86
N ALA A 72 -3.55 2.64 13.05
CA ALA A 72 -2.67 3.24 14.05
C ALA A 72 -1.53 2.29 14.46
N LEU A 73 -1.86 1.04 14.78
CA LEU A 73 -0.87 0.02 15.17
C LEU A 73 0.17 -0.22 14.07
N TYR A 74 -0.27 -0.35 12.81
CA TYR A 74 0.63 -0.58 11.68
C TYR A 74 1.63 0.56 11.48
N ASN A 75 1.19 1.80 11.69
CA ASN A 75 2.03 2.98 11.53
C ASN A 75 2.96 3.25 12.75
N ILE A 76 2.67 2.68 13.92
CA ILE A 76 3.46 2.86 15.15
C ILE A 76 4.63 1.87 15.22
N ASP A 77 4.39 0.59 14.91
CA ASP A 77 5.32 -0.48 15.24
C ASP A 77 6.63 -0.41 14.43
N GLY A 78 6.65 0.32 13.32
CA GLY A 78 7.82 0.45 12.43
C GLY A 78 8.27 -0.86 11.77
N ASN A 79 7.74 -2.00 12.23
CA ASN A 79 8.03 -3.34 11.77
C ASN A 79 7.08 -3.70 10.62
N GLN A 80 7.38 -3.14 9.45
CA GLN A 80 6.60 -3.28 8.22
C GLN A 80 6.82 -4.65 7.57
N THR A 81 6.34 -5.69 8.26
CA THR A 81 6.48 -7.09 7.86
C THR A 81 5.35 -7.56 6.94
N LEU A 82 4.36 -6.70 6.68
CA LEU A 82 3.21 -7.01 5.84
C LEU A 82 3.46 -6.59 4.39
N SER A 83 3.31 -7.53 3.47
CA SER A 83 3.35 -7.25 2.03
C SER A 83 2.01 -7.53 1.37
N LEU A 84 1.63 -6.68 0.42
CA LEU A 84 0.49 -6.87 -0.46
C LEU A 84 0.94 -7.65 -1.71
N VAL A 85 0.21 -8.72 -2.04
CA VAL A 85 0.40 -9.49 -3.28
C VAL A 85 -0.89 -9.43 -4.09
N PHE A 86 -0.79 -8.95 -5.34
CA PHE A 86 -1.89 -9.04 -6.29
C PHE A 86 -1.80 -10.34 -7.08
N ASN A 87 -2.83 -11.19 -7.02
CA ASN A 87 -2.88 -12.49 -7.67
C ASN A 87 -3.77 -12.51 -8.93
N GLY A 88 -4.03 -11.33 -9.50
CA GLY A 88 -4.91 -11.19 -10.67
C GLY A 88 -6.37 -10.91 -10.31
N ARG A 89 -7.24 -10.95 -11.31
CA ARG A 89 -8.69 -10.72 -11.15
C ARG A 89 -9.45 -12.03 -11.19
N ARG A 90 -10.42 -12.18 -10.30
CA ARG A 90 -11.44 -13.24 -10.37
C ARG A 90 -12.78 -12.59 -10.69
N ALA A 91 -13.19 -12.67 -11.96
CA ALA A 91 -14.34 -11.94 -12.50
C ALA A 91 -14.27 -10.42 -12.21
N ARG A 92 -15.14 -9.89 -11.35
CA ARG A 92 -15.20 -8.47 -10.98
C ARG A 92 -14.40 -8.11 -9.72
N SER A 93 -13.73 -9.08 -9.09
CA SER A 93 -13.00 -8.89 -7.84
C SER A 93 -11.50 -8.99 -8.04
N PHE A 94 -10.74 -8.19 -7.30
CA PHE A 94 -9.29 -8.31 -7.21
C PHE A 94 -8.95 -9.43 -6.23
N ASN A 95 -8.09 -10.36 -6.66
CA ASN A 95 -7.55 -11.38 -5.77
C ASN A 95 -6.29 -10.81 -5.11
N LEU A 96 -6.39 -10.47 -3.83
CA LEU A 96 -5.33 -9.86 -3.05
C LEU A 96 -4.97 -10.79 -1.88
N THR A 97 -3.68 -10.90 -1.57
CA THR A 97 -3.19 -11.64 -0.40
C THR A 97 -2.23 -10.78 0.38
N PHE A 98 -2.39 -10.76 1.69
CA PHE A 98 -1.47 -10.10 2.62
C PHE A 98 -0.55 -11.17 3.21
N LYS A 99 0.76 -11.00 3.05
CA LYS A 99 1.77 -11.92 3.59
C LYS A 99 2.53 -11.24 4.72
N LEU A 100 2.54 -11.89 5.88
CA LEU A 100 3.37 -11.50 7.01
C LEU A 100 4.71 -12.22 6.88
N TYR A 101 5.81 -11.48 6.96
CA TYR A 101 7.16 -12.04 7.06
C TYR A 101 7.61 -11.93 8.51
N VAL A 102 7.55 -13.05 9.24
CA VAL A 102 8.08 -13.24 10.61
C VAL A 102 9.55 -13.61 10.55
#